data_AF-A0A238ZQH3-F1
#
_entry.id   AF-A0A238ZQH3-F1
#
_cell.length_a   1.000
_cell.length_b   1.000
_cell.length_c   1.000
_cell.angle_alpha   90.00
_cell.angle_beta   90.00
_cell.angle_gamma   90.00
#
_symmetry.space_group_name_H-M   'P 1'
#
loop_
_entity.id
_entity.type
_entity.pdbx_description
1 polymer ?
#
loop_
_entity_poly.entity_id
_entity_poly.type
_entity_poly.pdbx_seq_one_letter_code
_entity_poly.pdbx_strand_id
1 'polypeptide(L)'
;MDISNPSKWMSTVNGNLTLKDICMPASHDSGMYALDIDGKMIISPFIAFPLETRLGLTQSKSIKEQLRLGVRYFDFRVERLWELTAFGHVLRFYHGESWFKKVNSVKLDQALEDIKKFLQNEGQDETVVIMYSHFYMNKDKGTELFFDDYINKKEYGKNYQLSRDVVNGRKLNTIPLKELRGKIVSIIDDGEKEFSYKKIKNNNVYRRSEFFSLYDNYANKTTFEKMRADQIAKFSELESPEELFCLNWTLTNNGSMTWDNKSEADRINPQIIQPDEFTNKNLLQPNSHGNIVNILSVDYVDSWALEVCEKIFYSKK
;
A
#
# COMPACT_ATOMS: atom_id res chain seq x y z
N MET A 1 -15.91 -13.70 0.34
CA MET A 1 -14.92 -13.10 -0.57
C MET A 1 -15.01 -13.89 -1.85
N ASP A 2 -15.20 -13.22 -2.99
CA ASP A 2 -15.28 -13.87 -4.29
C ASP A 2 -14.05 -13.48 -5.10
N ILE A 3 -13.12 -14.41 -5.21
CA ILE A 3 -11.85 -14.18 -5.90
C ILE A 3 -11.94 -14.44 -7.41
N SER A 4 -13.07 -14.96 -7.92
CA SER A 4 -13.26 -15.16 -9.37
C SER A 4 -13.33 -13.84 -10.14
N ASN A 5 -13.60 -12.73 -9.45
CA ASN A 5 -13.53 -11.39 -9.98
C ASN A 5 -12.73 -10.46 -9.03
N PRO A 6 -11.39 -10.41 -9.15
CA PRO A 6 -10.54 -9.61 -8.26
C PRO A 6 -10.83 -8.10 -8.31
N SER A 7 -11.42 -7.58 -9.38
CA SER A 7 -11.86 -6.18 -9.44
C SER A 7 -13.08 -5.88 -8.56
N LYS A 8 -13.80 -6.90 -8.06
CA LYS A 8 -15.07 -6.75 -7.34
C LYS A 8 -15.18 -7.66 -6.10
N TRP A 9 -14.05 -8.10 -5.54
CA TRP A 9 -14.07 -9.13 -4.50
C TRP A 9 -14.74 -8.66 -3.20
N MET A 10 -14.73 -7.36 -2.89
CA MET A 10 -15.37 -6.80 -1.69
C MET A 10 -16.91 -6.74 -1.82
N SER A 11 -17.44 -6.77 -3.05
CA SER A 11 -18.89 -6.74 -3.30
C SER A 11 -19.64 -7.91 -2.65
N THR A 12 -19.01 -9.09 -2.57
CA THR A 12 -19.59 -10.32 -1.98
C THR A 12 -19.30 -10.48 -0.49
N VAL A 13 -18.48 -9.61 0.09
CA VAL A 13 -18.24 -9.58 1.54
C VAL A 13 -19.46 -8.96 2.23
N ASN A 14 -19.84 -9.47 3.40
CA ASN A 14 -20.93 -8.88 4.16
C ASN A 14 -20.57 -7.43 4.55
N GLY A 15 -21.36 -6.46 4.10
CA GLY A 15 -21.10 -5.03 4.31
C GLY A 15 -21.15 -4.55 5.76
N ASN A 16 -21.64 -5.39 6.70
CA ASN A 16 -21.59 -5.10 8.14
C ASN A 16 -20.24 -5.46 8.79
N LEU A 17 -19.39 -6.22 8.09
CA LEU A 17 -18.01 -6.47 8.53
C LEU A 17 -17.18 -5.19 8.42
N THR A 18 -16.05 -5.15 9.13
CA THR A 18 -15.11 -4.03 9.12
C THR A 18 -13.78 -4.45 8.50
N LEU A 19 -12.81 -3.53 8.40
CA LEU A 19 -11.45 -3.89 7.95
C LEU A 19 -10.73 -4.86 8.92
N LYS A 20 -11.18 -4.98 10.17
CA LYS A 20 -10.65 -5.98 11.14
C LYS A 20 -11.03 -7.41 10.78
N ASP A 21 -12.07 -7.58 9.99
CA ASP A 21 -12.67 -8.88 9.71
C ASP A 21 -12.21 -9.46 8.38
N ILE A 22 -11.40 -8.73 7.62
CA ILE A 22 -10.92 -9.13 6.31
C ILE A 22 -9.41 -8.99 6.21
N CYS A 23 -8.81 -9.80 5.34
CA CYS A 23 -7.50 -9.55 4.77
C CYS A 23 -7.68 -8.84 3.42
N MET A 24 -6.85 -7.83 3.13
CA MET A 24 -6.78 -7.20 1.82
C MET A 24 -5.35 -7.23 1.27
N PRO A 25 -5.18 -7.50 -0.04
CA PRO A 25 -3.88 -7.40 -0.68
C PRO A 25 -3.38 -5.94 -0.69
N ALA A 26 -2.09 -5.79 -0.39
CA ALA A 26 -1.35 -4.54 -0.45
C ALA A 26 -0.10 -4.68 -1.32
N SER A 27 0.30 -3.57 -1.91
CA SER A 27 1.60 -3.45 -2.59
C SER A 27 2.52 -2.53 -1.82
N HIS A 28 3.69 -3.04 -1.44
CA HIS A 28 4.77 -2.25 -0.87
C HIS A 28 5.35 -1.31 -1.93
N ASP A 29 5.58 -0.03 -1.58
CA ASP A 29 6.12 0.97 -2.50
C ASP A 29 5.35 0.99 -3.84
N SER A 30 4.03 1.06 -3.79
CA SER A 30 3.13 0.67 -4.89
C SER A 30 3.42 1.37 -6.22
N GLY A 31 3.94 2.59 -6.16
CA GLY A 31 4.28 3.43 -7.30
C GLY A 31 5.62 3.12 -7.97
N MET A 32 6.41 2.20 -7.40
CA MET A 32 7.75 1.87 -7.88
C MET A 32 7.75 0.74 -8.92
N TYR A 33 7.11 1.04 -10.04
CA TYR A 33 7.17 0.29 -11.29
C TYR A 33 7.74 1.18 -12.40
N ALA A 34 8.28 0.57 -13.47
CA ALA A 34 8.92 1.31 -14.55
C ALA A 34 7.99 1.45 -15.77
N LEU A 35 7.95 2.67 -16.31
CA LEU A 35 7.36 2.98 -17.60
C LEU A 35 8.43 3.40 -18.62
N ASP A 36 8.21 3.12 -19.90
CA ASP A 36 9.02 3.60 -21.01
C ASP A 36 8.68 5.06 -21.36
N ILE A 37 9.36 5.60 -22.37
CA ILE A 37 9.18 6.99 -22.82
C ILE A 37 7.76 7.27 -23.33
N ASP A 38 7.02 6.24 -23.76
CA ASP A 38 5.64 6.33 -24.24
C ASP A 38 4.63 6.09 -23.10
N GLY A 39 5.11 5.90 -21.86
CA GLY A 39 4.28 5.60 -20.69
C GLY A 39 3.79 4.15 -20.62
N LYS A 40 4.39 3.22 -21.38
CA LYS A 40 4.07 1.79 -21.32
C LYS A 40 4.93 1.07 -20.29
N MET A 41 4.37 0.04 -19.67
CA MET A 41 5.09 -0.83 -18.72
C MET A 41 6.38 -1.38 -19.31
N ILE A 42 7.53 -1.14 -18.65
CA ILE A 42 8.78 -1.84 -18.96
C ILE A 42 8.73 -3.20 -18.26
N ILE A 43 8.38 -4.21 -19.05
CA ILE A 43 8.23 -5.62 -18.62
C ILE A 43 9.56 -6.34 -18.36
N SER A 44 10.69 -5.80 -18.85
CA SER A 44 12.04 -6.31 -18.54
C SER A 44 12.97 -5.16 -18.16
N PRO A 45 12.84 -4.61 -16.94
CA PRO A 45 13.79 -3.62 -16.43
C PRO A 45 15.21 -4.20 -16.32
N PHE A 46 15.33 -5.53 -16.39
CA PHE A 46 16.56 -6.32 -16.40
C PHE A 46 17.48 -6.10 -17.61
N ILE A 47 16.96 -5.54 -18.69
CA ILE A 47 17.78 -5.17 -19.87
C ILE A 47 17.78 -3.65 -20.04
N ALA A 48 16.68 -2.98 -19.68
CA ALA A 48 16.46 -1.57 -19.98
C ALA A 48 17.09 -0.58 -18.97
N PHE A 49 17.42 -1.02 -17.75
CA PHE A 49 17.95 -0.11 -16.72
C PHE A 49 19.26 -0.58 -16.09
N PRO A 50 20.13 0.37 -15.68
CA PRO A 50 21.24 0.09 -14.77
C PRO A 50 20.77 -0.64 -13.51
N LEU A 51 21.66 -1.45 -12.92
CA LEU A 51 21.38 -2.27 -11.74
C LEU A 51 20.83 -1.42 -10.58
N GLU A 52 21.34 -0.21 -10.43
CA GLU A 52 21.00 0.76 -9.40
C GLU A 52 19.53 1.20 -9.47
N THR A 53 18.95 1.27 -10.67
CA THR A 53 17.53 1.59 -10.87
C THR A 53 16.63 0.43 -10.47
N ARG A 54 17.11 -0.83 -10.59
CA ARG A 54 16.36 -2.03 -10.20
C ARG A 54 16.22 -2.15 -8.68
N LEU A 55 17.20 -1.61 -7.93
CA LEU A 55 17.18 -1.58 -6.47
C LEU A 55 15.99 -0.80 -5.88
N GLY A 56 15.39 0.08 -6.68
CA GLY A 56 14.22 0.86 -6.26
C GLY A 56 12.89 0.30 -6.74
N LEU A 57 12.88 -0.67 -7.66
CA LEU A 57 11.64 -1.24 -8.17
C LEU A 57 11.10 -2.29 -7.20
N THR A 58 9.83 -2.15 -6.83
CA THR A 58 9.12 -3.09 -5.97
C THR A 58 7.90 -3.66 -6.65
N GLN A 59 7.45 -3.08 -7.76
CA GLN A 59 6.27 -3.54 -8.49
C GLN A 59 6.56 -3.67 -9.99
N SER A 60 5.84 -4.58 -10.65
CA SER A 60 5.88 -4.79 -12.10
C SER A 60 4.55 -4.49 -12.79
N LYS A 61 3.59 -3.96 -12.04
CA LYS A 61 2.22 -3.67 -12.47
C LYS A 61 1.93 -2.21 -12.19
N SER A 62 1.27 -1.55 -13.11
CA SER A 62 0.73 -0.20 -12.88
C SER A 62 -0.33 -0.22 -11.76
N ILE A 63 -0.63 0.94 -11.18
CA ILE A 63 -1.69 1.05 -10.15
C ILE A 63 -3.03 0.51 -10.67
N LYS A 64 -3.36 0.79 -11.93
CA LYS A 64 -4.55 0.24 -12.61
C LYS A 64 -4.54 -1.28 -12.64
N GLU A 65 -3.41 -1.91 -12.96
CA GLU A 65 -3.29 -3.37 -13.00
C GLU A 65 -3.34 -3.96 -11.60
N GLN A 66 -2.66 -3.35 -10.61
CA GLN A 66 -2.72 -3.76 -9.21
C GLN A 66 -4.16 -3.76 -8.67
N LEU A 67 -4.96 -2.73 -8.98
CA LEU A 67 -6.39 -2.69 -8.64
C LEU A 67 -7.17 -3.88 -9.23
N ARG A 68 -6.90 -4.22 -10.50
CA ARG A 68 -7.54 -5.36 -11.18
C ARG A 68 -7.06 -6.73 -10.69
N LEU A 69 -5.95 -6.77 -9.96
CA LEU A 69 -5.45 -7.96 -9.27
C LEU A 69 -6.02 -8.09 -7.85
N GLY A 70 -6.81 -7.11 -7.38
CA GLY A 70 -7.47 -7.14 -6.08
C GLY A 70 -6.79 -6.31 -5.00
N VAL A 71 -5.71 -5.57 -5.31
CA VAL A 71 -5.03 -4.67 -4.36
C VAL A 71 -5.96 -3.54 -3.94
N ARG A 72 -6.08 -3.32 -2.63
CA ARG A 72 -6.93 -2.26 -2.04
C ARG A 72 -6.22 -1.41 -1.00
N TYR A 73 -4.97 -1.72 -0.68
CA TYR A 73 -4.13 -0.91 0.19
C TYR A 73 -2.81 -0.59 -0.52
N PHE A 74 -2.50 0.70 -0.63
CA PHE A 74 -1.34 1.19 -1.39
C PHE A 74 -0.41 1.99 -0.49
N ASP A 75 0.89 1.66 -0.52
CA ASP A 75 1.97 2.43 0.10
C ASP A 75 2.55 3.41 -0.92
N PHE A 76 2.16 4.68 -0.81
CA PHE A 76 2.53 5.77 -1.72
C PHE A 76 3.62 6.64 -1.11
N ARG A 77 4.87 6.44 -1.53
CA ARG A 77 6.00 7.32 -1.20
C ARG A 77 6.20 8.37 -2.27
N VAL A 78 5.98 9.64 -1.93
CA VAL A 78 5.96 10.73 -2.92
C VAL A 78 6.99 11.81 -2.63
N GLU A 79 7.61 12.31 -3.69
CA GLU A 79 8.51 13.46 -3.64
C GLU A 79 7.97 14.60 -4.51
N ARG A 80 8.34 15.83 -4.13
CA ARG A 80 8.14 17.00 -4.98
C ARG A 80 9.29 17.12 -5.96
N LEU A 81 8.99 17.07 -7.25
CA LEU A 81 9.94 17.43 -8.28
C LEU A 81 10.08 18.96 -8.34
N TRP A 82 11.28 19.47 -8.07
CA TRP A 82 11.58 20.90 -8.00
C TRP A 82 11.89 21.52 -9.36
N GLU A 83 12.21 20.71 -10.37
CA GLU A 83 12.39 21.18 -11.73
C GLU A 83 11.09 21.84 -12.20
N LEU A 84 11.16 23.15 -12.48
CA LEU A 84 10.10 23.90 -13.11
C LEU A 84 9.82 23.26 -14.47
N THR A 85 8.85 22.35 -14.51
CA THR A 85 8.19 22.07 -15.77
C THR A 85 7.45 23.35 -16.18
N ALA A 86 7.22 23.54 -17.49
CA ALA A 86 6.37 24.64 -17.98
C ALA A 86 4.94 24.65 -17.36
N PHE A 87 4.60 23.65 -16.54
CA PHE A 87 3.31 23.40 -15.91
C PHE A 87 3.35 23.46 -14.37
N GLY A 88 4.48 23.88 -13.77
CA GLY A 88 4.65 23.97 -12.31
C GLY A 88 5.28 22.73 -11.67
N HIS A 89 5.17 22.64 -10.35
CA HIS A 89 5.67 21.50 -9.55
C HIS A 89 4.77 20.27 -9.74
N VAL A 90 5.36 19.08 -9.66
CA VAL A 90 4.66 17.79 -9.81
C VAL A 90 5.04 16.87 -8.66
N LEU A 91 4.07 16.10 -8.15
CA LEU A 91 4.33 14.99 -7.24
C LEU A 91 4.54 13.70 -8.05
N ARG A 92 5.58 12.96 -7.69
CA ARG A 92 5.91 11.66 -8.30
C ARG A 92 6.33 10.68 -7.23
N PHE A 93 6.26 9.39 -7.55
CA PHE A 93 6.75 8.37 -6.62
C PHE A 93 8.28 8.41 -6.47
N TYR A 94 8.81 7.94 -5.35
CA TYR A 94 10.24 7.82 -5.16
C TYR A 94 10.56 6.67 -4.20
N HIS A 95 11.84 6.26 -4.15
CA HIS A 95 12.31 5.24 -3.22
C HIS A 95 13.71 5.58 -2.67
N GLY A 96 13.80 5.94 -1.39
CA GLY A 96 15.06 6.20 -0.69
C GLY A 96 15.79 7.50 -1.07
N GLU A 97 16.93 7.77 -0.43
CA GLU A 97 17.59 9.09 -0.46
C GLU A 97 18.60 9.32 -1.60
N SER A 98 18.97 8.27 -2.34
CA SER A 98 20.04 8.37 -3.35
C SER A 98 19.49 8.79 -4.71
N TRP A 99 20.18 9.71 -5.38
CA TRP A 99 19.81 10.23 -6.69
C TRP A 99 19.69 9.16 -7.80
N PHE A 100 20.35 8.01 -7.63
CA PHE A 100 20.25 6.85 -8.52
C PHE A 100 18.97 6.02 -8.32
N LYS A 101 18.25 6.22 -7.20
CA LYS A 101 16.97 5.54 -6.91
C LYS A 101 15.75 6.32 -7.40
N LYS A 102 15.98 7.43 -8.09
CA LYS A 102 14.96 8.24 -8.80
C LYS A 102 14.65 7.57 -10.13
N VAL A 103 14.06 6.37 -10.06
CA VAL A 103 13.49 5.70 -11.24
C VAL A 103 12.50 6.66 -11.90
N ASN A 104 12.38 6.63 -13.24
CA ASN A 104 11.36 7.37 -14.00
C ASN A 104 9.98 7.12 -13.39
N SER A 105 9.57 8.00 -12.47
CA SER A 105 8.52 7.66 -11.53
C SER A 105 7.20 8.21 -11.99
N VAL A 106 6.19 7.37 -11.85
CA VAL A 106 4.83 7.71 -12.23
C VAL A 106 4.36 8.90 -11.40
N LYS A 107 3.72 9.85 -12.07
CA LYS A 107 3.12 11.02 -11.42
C LYS A 107 2.00 10.56 -10.50
N LEU A 108 1.90 11.15 -9.32
CA LEU A 108 0.83 10.84 -8.38
C LEU A 108 -0.56 11.03 -9.01
N ASP A 109 -0.74 12.06 -9.86
CA ASP A 109 -2.01 12.32 -10.57
C ASP A 109 -2.48 11.13 -11.41
N GLN A 110 -1.54 10.45 -12.07
CA GLN A 110 -1.87 9.32 -12.91
C GLN A 110 -2.43 8.17 -12.05
N ALA A 111 -1.78 7.88 -10.91
CA ALA A 111 -2.25 6.88 -9.97
C ALA A 111 -3.62 7.22 -9.36
N LEU A 112 -3.83 8.48 -8.94
CA LEU A 112 -5.10 8.92 -8.37
C LEU A 112 -6.24 8.88 -9.40
N GLU A 113 -5.97 9.24 -10.65
CA GLU A 113 -6.95 9.16 -11.73
C GLU A 113 -7.27 7.69 -12.09
N ASP A 114 -6.28 6.80 -12.05
CA ASP A 114 -6.51 5.36 -12.25
C ASP A 114 -7.41 4.77 -11.15
N ILE A 115 -7.17 5.11 -9.88
CA ILE A 115 -8.03 4.69 -8.74
C ILE A 115 -9.45 5.23 -8.91
N LYS A 116 -9.60 6.51 -9.24
CA LYS A 116 -10.91 7.13 -9.48
C LYS A 116 -11.66 6.44 -10.61
N LYS A 117 -11.01 6.23 -11.76
CA LYS A 117 -11.60 5.53 -12.92
C LYS A 117 -11.97 4.09 -12.58
N PHE A 118 -11.18 3.41 -11.76
CA PHE A 118 -11.50 2.08 -11.29
C PHE A 118 -12.79 2.07 -10.46
N LEU A 119 -12.89 2.92 -9.43
CA LEU A 119 -14.11 3.02 -8.60
C LEU A 119 -15.33 3.49 -9.39
N GLN A 120 -15.13 4.25 -10.47
CA GLN A 120 -16.19 4.68 -11.39
C GLN A 120 -16.74 3.54 -12.25
N ASN A 121 -15.85 2.76 -12.86
CA ASN A 121 -16.20 1.90 -13.98
C ASN A 121 -16.20 0.42 -13.63
N GLU A 122 -15.37 -0.01 -12.68
CA GLU A 122 -15.07 -1.43 -12.44
C GLU A 122 -15.33 -1.85 -10.98
N GLY A 123 -14.98 -1.03 -9.99
CA GLY A 123 -14.99 -1.39 -8.57
C GLY A 123 -15.88 -0.52 -7.70
N GLN A 124 -17.14 -0.29 -8.09
CA GLN A 124 -18.05 0.62 -7.37
C GLN A 124 -18.32 0.18 -5.92
N ASP A 125 -18.27 -1.13 -5.66
CA ASP A 125 -18.47 -1.74 -4.34
C ASP A 125 -17.16 -1.99 -3.57
N GLU A 126 -16.05 -1.46 -4.08
CA GLU A 126 -14.73 -1.61 -3.47
C GLU A 126 -14.35 -0.36 -2.67
N THR A 127 -13.41 -0.50 -1.74
CA THR A 127 -12.78 0.65 -1.06
C THR A 127 -11.28 0.61 -1.28
N VAL A 128 -10.66 1.77 -1.51
CA VAL A 128 -9.21 1.87 -1.73
C VAL A 128 -8.59 2.71 -0.62
N VAL A 129 -7.67 2.13 0.13
CA VAL A 129 -6.88 2.79 1.15
C VAL A 129 -5.54 3.19 0.55
N ILE A 130 -5.18 4.46 0.68
CA ILE A 130 -3.88 4.99 0.27
C ILE A 130 -3.18 5.47 1.54
N MET A 131 -2.05 4.84 1.86
CA MET A 131 -1.12 5.32 2.87
C MET A 131 -0.04 6.14 2.18
N TYR A 132 0.06 7.42 2.53
CA TYR A 132 1.18 8.27 2.13
C TYR A 132 2.22 8.22 3.25
N SER A 133 3.32 7.51 3.01
CA SER A 133 4.44 7.34 3.93
C SER A 133 5.69 7.98 3.36
N HIS A 134 6.75 8.10 4.17
CA HIS A 134 8.11 8.43 3.73
C HIS A 134 8.11 9.48 2.63
N PHE A 135 7.91 10.75 2.98
CA PHE A 135 7.95 11.84 2.00
C PHE A 135 9.39 12.32 1.82
N TYR A 136 9.89 12.38 0.59
CA TYR A 136 11.22 12.94 0.37
C TYR A 136 11.13 14.45 0.47
N MET A 137 11.56 14.97 1.61
CA MET A 137 11.64 16.39 1.86
C MET A 137 13.10 16.82 1.71
N ASN A 138 13.42 17.48 0.60
CA ASN A 138 14.48 18.48 0.67
C ASN A 138 14.13 19.41 1.84
N LYS A 139 15.10 19.75 2.69
CA LYS A 139 14.96 20.47 3.98
C LYS A 139 14.20 21.82 3.94
N ASP A 140 13.69 22.20 2.79
CA ASP A 140 12.83 23.35 2.58
C ASP A 140 11.36 22.97 2.80
N LYS A 141 10.70 23.72 3.68
CA LYS A 141 9.38 23.53 4.30
C LYS A 141 8.16 23.54 3.34
N GLY A 142 8.29 23.01 2.12
CA GLY A 142 7.35 23.23 1.02
C GLY A 142 6.60 22.01 0.50
N THR A 143 7.04 20.77 0.77
CA THR A 143 6.37 19.56 0.22
C THR A 143 5.03 19.30 0.89
N GLU A 144 4.88 19.54 2.19
CA GLU A 144 3.61 19.37 2.93
C GLU A 144 2.53 20.36 2.48
N LEU A 145 2.88 21.65 2.40
CA LEU A 145 2.00 22.68 1.88
C LEU A 145 1.64 22.40 0.43
N PHE A 146 2.60 21.89 -0.35
CA PHE A 146 2.34 21.49 -1.72
C PHE A 146 1.42 20.28 -1.78
N PHE A 147 1.60 19.23 -0.98
CA PHE A 147 0.74 18.06 -0.98
C PHE A 147 -0.71 18.40 -0.59
N ASP A 148 -0.90 19.16 0.50
CA ASP A 148 -2.23 19.61 0.92
C ASP A 148 -2.86 20.48 -0.17
N ASP A 149 -2.12 21.45 -0.73
CA ASP A 149 -2.57 22.27 -1.85
C ASP A 149 -2.88 21.45 -3.11
N TYR A 150 -2.09 20.42 -3.39
CA TYR A 150 -2.17 19.60 -4.58
C TYR A 150 -3.39 18.69 -4.56
N ILE A 151 -3.61 18.00 -3.45
CA ILE A 151 -4.81 17.17 -3.24
C ILE A 151 -6.06 18.06 -3.18
N ASN A 152 -5.99 19.24 -2.55
CA ASN A 152 -7.14 20.16 -2.44
C ASN A 152 -7.50 20.85 -3.77
N LYS A 153 -6.52 21.46 -4.47
CA LYS A 153 -6.78 22.28 -5.68
C LYS A 153 -7.23 21.47 -6.88
N LYS A 154 -6.74 20.24 -7.00
CA LYS A 154 -7.03 19.41 -8.18
C LYS A 154 -8.33 18.61 -8.04
N GLU A 155 -8.99 18.70 -6.88
CA GLU A 155 -10.24 17.99 -6.56
C GLU A 155 -10.18 16.48 -6.85
N TYR A 156 -8.99 15.87 -6.78
CA TYR A 156 -8.80 14.48 -7.17
C TYR A 156 -9.68 13.55 -6.34
N GLY A 157 -10.65 12.94 -7.03
CA GLY A 157 -11.59 12.03 -6.41
C GLY A 157 -12.44 12.67 -5.32
N LYS A 158 -12.70 13.99 -5.32
CA LYS A 158 -13.48 14.68 -4.26
C LYS A 158 -14.80 13.98 -3.91
N ASN A 159 -15.50 13.42 -4.90
CA ASN A 159 -16.74 12.66 -4.71
C ASN A 159 -16.55 11.22 -4.22
N TYR A 160 -15.32 10.70 -4.33
CA TYR A 160 -14.89 9.38 -3.89
C TYR A 160 -14.14 9.42 -2.57
N GLN A 161 -13.59 10.55 -2.13
CA GLN A 161 -12.91 10.61 -0.83
C GLN A 161 -13.89 10.30 0.32
N LEU A 162 -13.42 9.56 1.32
CA LEU A 162 -14.15 9.34 2.56
C LEU A 162 -14.26 10.67 3.34
N SER A 163 -15.48 11.19 3.48
CA SER A 163 -15.74 12.43 4.24
C SER A 163 -15.67 12.20 5.75
N ARG A 164 -15.19 13.21 6.50
CA ARG A 164 -15.21 13.20 7.98
C ARG A 164 -16.62 13.08 8.56
N ASP A 165 -17.65 13.52 7.85
CA ASP A 165 -19.05 13.36 8.28
C ASP A 165 -19.46 11.89 8.33
N VAL A 166 -18.96 11.08 7.38
CA VAL A 166 -19.17 9.63 7.37
C VAL A 166 -18.39 9.00 8.51
N VAL A 167 -17.15 9.43 8.74
CA VAL A 167 -16.31 8.91 9.82
C VAL A 167 -16.94 9.15 11.20
N ASN A 168 -17.44 10.36 11.44
CA ASN A 168 -18.07 10.78 12.70
C ASN A 168 -17.24 10.42 13.95
N GLY A 169 -15.93 10.71 13.90
CA GLY A 169 -14.98 10.42 14.98
C GLY A 169 -14.58 8.95 15.17
N ARG A 170 -15.10 8.02 14.37
CA ARG A 170 -14.71 6.60 14.40
C ARG A 170 -13.28 6.40 13.86
N LYS A 171 -12.62 5.34 14.30
CA LYS A 171 -11.38 4.86 13.69
C LYS A 171 -11.72 4.03 12.45
N LEU A 172 -10.86 4.03 11.43
CA LEU A 172 -11.12 3.38 10.14
C LEU A 172 -11.47 1.89 10.27
N ASN A 173 -10.76 1.19 11.14
CA ASN A 173 -10.92 -0.23 11.46
C ASN A 173 -12.28 -0.57 12.12
N THR A 174 -13.08 0.42 12.55
CA THR A 174 -14.42 0.18 13.13
C THR A 174 -15.55 0.58 12.20
N ILE A 175 -15.24 1.16 11.04
CA ILE A 175 -16.25 1.55 10.04
C ILE A 175 -16.69 0.31 9.25
N PRO A 176 -18.00 0.01 9.18
CA PRO A 176 -18.52 -1.06 8.34
C PRO A 176 -18.16 -0.86 6.86
N LEU A 177 -17.82 -1.94 6.17
CA LEU A 177 -17.44 -1.95 4.76
C LEU A 177 -18.47 -1.24 3.89
N LYS A 178 -19.77 -1.44 4.13
CA LYS A 178 -20.85 -0.78 3.37
C LYS A 178 -20.75 0.75 3.34
N GLU A 179 -20.14 1.37 4.34
CA GLU A 179 -19.92 2.82 4.41
C GLU A 179 -18.60 3.25 3.73
N LEU A 180 -17.68 2.31 3.52
CA LEU A 180 -16.40 2.50 2.84
C LEU A 180 -16.48 2.22 1.33
N ARG A 181 -17.47 1.46 0.87
CA ARG A 181 -17.64 1.11 -0.55
C ARG A 181 -17.76 2.34 -1.43
N GLY A 182 -17.09 2.29 -2.58
CA GLY A 182 -16.97 3.38 -3.53
C GLY A 182 -16.10 4.54 -3.02
N LYS A 183 -15.35 4.36 -1.92
CA LYS A 183 -14.53 5.42 -1.32
C LYS A 183 -13.03 5.19 -1.43
N ILE A 184 -12.31 6.30 -1.53
CA ILE A 184 -10.87 6.41 -1.35
C ILE A 184 -10.63 6.90 0.08
N VAL A 185 -9.81 6.18 0.82
CA VAL A 185 -9.39 6.53 2.18
C VAL A 185 -7.94 6.98 2.13
N SER A 186 -7.72 8.29 2.19
CA SER A 186 -6.39 8.89 2.14
C SER A 186 -5.82 9.09 3.54
N ILE A 187 -4.72 8.41 3.86
CA ILE A 187 -4.09 8.42 5.18
C ILE A 187 -2.64 8.88 5.03
N ILE A 188 -2.19 9.78 5.88
CA ILE A 188 -0.80 10.22 5.96
C ILE A 188 -0.18 9.58 7.20
N ASP A 189 1.00 8.97 7.04
CA ASP A 189 1.79 8.49 8.16
C ASP A 189 2.48 9.67 8.87
N ASP A 190 2.05 9.93 10.10
CA ASP A 190 2.53 11.01 10.95
C ASP A 190 3.47 10.53 12.07
N GLY A 191 3.87 9.25 12.04
CA GLY A 191 4.82 8.66 12.99
C GLY A 191 6.29 8.91 12.64
N GLU A 192 6.59 9.39 11.45
CA GLU A 192 7.96 9.61 10.99
C GLU A 192 8.55 10.92 11.55
N LYS A 193 9.74 10.85 12.16
CA LYS A 193 10.41 12.00 12.81
C LYS A 193 10.71 13.18 11.87
N GLU A 194 10.75 12.92 10.57
CA GLU A 194 10.95 13.93 9.52
C GLU A 194 9.66 14.70 9.20
N PHE A 195 8.54 14.26 9.77
CA PHE A 195 7.21 14.72 9.44
C PHE A 195 6.64 15.54 10.61
N SER A 196 6.48 16.85 10.41
CA SER A 196 5.85 17.72 11.41
C SER A 196 4.65 18.43 10.80
N TYR A 197 3.71 17.65 10.29
CA TYR A 197 2.46 18.17 9.75
C TYR A 197 1.67 18.85 10.87
N LYS A 198 1.87 20.16 11.09
CA LYS A 198 1.10 20.90 12.09
C LYS A 198 -0.29 21.31 11.60
N LYS A 199 -0.54 21.29 10.27
CA LYS A 199 -1.83 21.69 9.67
C LYS A 199 -2.11 20.98 8.34
N ILE A 200 -2.79 19.82 8.35
CA ILE A 200 -3.56 19.37 7.17
C ILE A 200 -4.83 20.23 7.17
N LYS A 201 -5.10 20.98 6.10
CA LYS A 201 -6.38 21.71 5.97
C LYS A 201 -7.45 20.89 5.24
N ASN A 202 -7.05 19.86 4.50
CA ASN A 202 -8.00 18.98 3.83
C ASN A 202 -8.80 18.15 4.86
N ASN A 203 -10.13 18.32 4.86
CA ASN A 203 -11.01 17.54 5.73
C ASN A 203 -11.04 16.05 5.36
N ASN A 204 -10.64 15.64 4.16
CA ASN A 204 -10.78 14.25 3.71
C ASN A 204 -9.45 13.48 3.65
N VAL A 205 -8.38 14.03 4.24
CA VAL A 205 -7.13 13.31 4.49
C VAL A 205 -6.95 13.15 5.99
N TYR A 206 -6.57 11.94 6.39
CA TYR A 206 -6.52 11.53 7.80
C TYR A 206 -5.08 11.30 8.22
N ARG A 207 -4.77 11.62 9.48
CA ARG A 207 -3.51 11.20 10.10
C ARG A 207 -3.63 9.76 10.58
N ARG A 208 -2.58 8.97 10.38
CA ARG A 208 -2.52 7.59 10.83
C ARG A 208 -2.77 7.49 12.34
N SER A 209 -2.04 8.24 13.16
CA SER A 209 -2.18 8.21 14.63
C SER A 209 -3.61 8.51 15.12
N GLU A 210 -4.32 9.39 14.43
CA GLU A 210 -5.66 9.86 14.81
C GLU A 210 -6.78 8.96 14.27
N PHE A 211 -6.60 8.31 13.11
CA PHE A 211 -7.70 7.66 12.40
C PHE A 211 -7.51 6.16 12.21
N PHE A 212 -6.27 5.66 12.21
CA PHE A 212 -5.97 4.32 11.72
C PHE A 212 -5.02 3.56 12.66
N SER A 213 -5.61 2.68 13.47
CA SER A 213 -4.86 1.79 14.35
C SER A 213 -4.29 0.64 13.53
N LEU A 214 -3.01 0.74 13.19
CA LEU A 214 -2.30 -0.21 12.34
C LEU A 214 -0.95 -0.55 12.96
N TYR A 215 -0.73 -1.84 13.21
CA TYR A 215 0.58 -2.41 13.46
C TYR A 215 1.26 -2.67 12.10
N ASP A 216 2.21 -1.82 11.74
CA ASP A 216 2.95 -1.90 10.48
C ASP A 216 4.42 -1.62 10.77
N ASN A 217 5.17 -2.69 11.04
CA ASN A 217 6.57 -2.62 11.41
C ASN A 217 7.37 -3.65 10.63
N TYR A 218 8.25 -3.16 9.76
CA TYR A 218 9.02 -3.98 8.84
C TYR A 218 10.01 -4.85 9.60
N ALA A 219 10.30 -6.03 9.05
CA ALA A 219 11.30 -6.91 9.66
C ALA A 219 12.71 -6.32 9.60
N ASN A 220 13.00 -5.49 8.59
CA ASN A 220 14.33 -4.94 8.33
C ASN A 220 15.40 -6.04 8.25
N LYS A 221 15.07 -7.15 7.57
CA LYS A 221 15.95 -8.32 7.42
C LYS A 221 16.23 -8.59 5.95
N THR A 222 17.43 -9.09 5.68
CA THR A 222 17.92 -9.46 4.34
C THR A 222 17.67 -10.93 3.98
N THR A 223 17.19 -11.75 4.92
CA THR A 223 17.01 -13.20 4.73
C THR A 223 15.57 -13.60 5.04
N PHE A 224 15.05 -14.54 4.25
CA PHE A 224 13.67 -15.02 4.38
C PHE A 224 13.36 -15.56 5.78
N GLU A 225 14.23 -16.40 6.33
CA GLU A 225 13.99 -17.10 7.60
C GLU A 225 13.87 -16.10 8.76
N LYS A 226 14.72 -15.07 8.76
CA LYS A 226 14.68 -14.00 9.77
C LYS A 226 13.46 -13.10 9.59
N MET A 227 13.10 -12.75 8.36
CA MET A 227 11.89 -11.95 8.07
C MET A 227 10.64 -12.70 8.53
N ARG A 228 10.51 -13.96 8.13
CA ARG A 228 9.38 -14.81 8.50
C ARG A 228 9.25 -14.97 10.02
N ALA A 229 10.34 -15.30 10.70
CA ALA A 229 10.33 -15.47 12.15
C ALA A 229 9.94 -14.16 12.88
N ASP A 230 10.45 -13.02 12.40
CA ASP A 230 10.12 -11.71 12.93
C ASP A 230 8.63 -11.37 12.75
N GLN A 231 8.08 -11.54 11.54
CA GLN A 231 6.68 -11.24 11.26
C GLN A 231 5.73 -12.18 12.02
N ILE A 232 6.08 -13.46 12.17
CA ILE A 232 5.32 -14.41 13.00
C ILE A 232 5.32 -13.97 14.47
N ALA A 233 6.48 -13.61 15.03
CA ALA A 233 6.58 -13.18 16.41
C ALA A 233 5.71 -11.95 16.66
N LYS A 234 5.83 -10.92 15.80
CA LYS A 234 5.03 -9.69 15.87
C LYS A 234 3.52 -9.95 15.79
N PHE A 235 3.10 -10.85 14.90
CA PHE A 235 1.68 -11.21 14.78
C PHE A 235 1.19 -11.99 16.01
N SER A 236 2.01 -12.89 16.55
CA SER A 236 1.66 -13.67 17.75
C SER A 236 1.53 -12.81 19.00
N GLU A 237 2.32 -11.75 19.10
CA GLU A 237 2.32 -10.77 20.20
C GLU A 237 1.24 -9.70 20.05
N LEU A 238 0.51 -9.66 18.93
CA LEU A 238 -0.57 -8.69 18.74
C LEU A 238 -1.78 -9.07 19.58
N GLU A 239 -1.92 -8.42 20.74
CA GLU A 239 -3.03 -8.64 21.67
C GLU A 239 -4.27 -7.80 21.33
N SER A 240 -4.08 -6.58 20.82
CA SER A 240 -5.16 -5.60 20.67
C SER A 240 -6.12 -5.98 19.54
N PRO A 241 -7.42 -6.23 19.84
CA PRO A 241 -8.44 -6.47 18.81
C PRO A 241 -8.82 -5.18 18.05
N GLU A 242 -8.34 -4.03 18.52
CA GLU A 242 -8.53 -2.74 17.90
C GLU A 242 -7.41 -2.39 16.92
N GLU A 243 -6.32 -3.14 16.85
CA GLU A 243 -5.21 -2.83 15.96
C GLU A 243 -5.19 -3.78 14.77
N LEU A 244 -5.16 -3.23 13.54
CA LEU A 244 -4.99 -4.06 12.35
C LEU A 244 -3.54 -4.51 12.23
N PHE A 245 -3.31 -5.73 11.73
CA PHE A 245 -1.96 -6.19 11.43
C PHE A 245 -1.63 -6.07 9.94
N CYS A 246 -0.53 -5.37 9.63
CA CYS A 246 0.11 -5.39 8.32
C CYS A 246 1.24 -6.42 8.30
N LEU A 247 1.03 -7.52 7.59
CA LEU A 247 2.09 -8.48 7.30
C LEU A 247 2.98 -7.91 6.20
N ASN A 248 4.20 -7.54 6.54
CA ASN A 248 5.21 -7.05 5.61
C ASN A 248 6.05 -8.22 5.12
N TRP A 249 5.67 -8.79 3.98
CA TRP A 249 6.34 -9.94 3.37
C TRP A 249 7.39 -9.50 2.35
N THR A 250 8.28 -8.62 2.79
CA THR A 250 9.33 -8.02 1.97
C THR A 250 10.68 -8.16 2.65
N LEU A 251 11.74 -8.25 1.84
CA LEU A 251 13.11 -8.26 2.33
C LEU A 251 13.74 -6.89 2.15
N THR A 252 14.50 -6.44 3.13
CA THR A 252 15.12 -5.12 3.12
C THR A 252 16.56 -5.23 2.64
N ASN A 253 16.87 -4.56 1.53
CA ASN A 253 18.26 -4.42 1.09
C ASN A 253 19.05 -3.57 2.09
N ASN A 254 20.18 -4.10 2.58
CA ASN A 254 21.11 -3.39 3.47
C ASN A 254 22.21 -2.59 2.71
N GLY A 255 21.94 -2.22 1.46
CA GLY A 255 22.89 -1.48 0.61
C GLY A 255 23.75 -2.36 -0.29
N SER A 256 23.42 -3.66 -0.41
CA SER A 256 24.07 -4.54 -1.38
C SER A 256 23.71 -4.12 -2.81
N MET A 257 24.74 -3.93 -3.64
CA MET A 257 24.57 -3.60 -5.06
C MET A 257 24.18 -4.81 -5.91
N THR A 258 24.36 -6.04 -5.40
CA THR A 258 23.93 -7.27 -6.09
C THR A 258 22.49 -7.65 -5.77
N TRP A 259 21.83 -6.90 -4.89
CA TRP A 259 20.47 -7.15 -4.51
C TRP A 259 19.53 -6.88 -5.69
N ASP A 260 18.54 -7.73 -5.89
CA ASP A 260 17.49 -7.50 -6.87
C ASP A 260 16.14 -7.80 -6.24
N ASN A 261 15.33 -6.77 -6.03
CA ASN A 261 14.05 -6.92 -5.32
C ASN A 261 13.14 -7.92 -6.03
N LYS A 262 13.18 -7.99 -7.37
CA LYS A 262 12.35 -8.95 -8.12
C LYS A 262 12.76 -10.39 -7.85
N SER A 263 14.06 -10.68 -7.93
CA SER A 263 14.60 -12.01 -7.66
C SER A 263 14.32 -12.44 -6.22
N GLU A 264 14.42 -11.53 -5.26
CA GLU A 264 14.08 -11.81 -3.86
C GLU A 264 12.57 -12.03 -3.67
N ALA A 265 11.72 -11.22 -4.30
CA ALA A 265 10.27 -11.41 -4.27
C ALA A 265 9.86 -12.75 -4.90
N ASP A 266 10.42 -13.11 -6.06
CA ASP A 266 10.17 -14.40 -6.73
C ASP A 266 10.57 -15.59 -5.87
N ARG A 267 11.57 -15.42 -5.00
CA ARG A 267 12.02 -16.45 -4.08
C ARG A 267 11.10 -16.60 -2.86
N ILE A 268 10.61 -15.49 -2.30
CA ILE A 268 9.86 -15.50 -1.03
C ILE A 268 8.33 -15.53 -1.18
N ASN A 269 7.77 -14.97 -2.25
CA ASN A 269 6.32 -14.94 -2.47
C ASN A 269 5.72 -16.36 -2.55
N PRO A 270 6.34 -17.34 -3.24
CA PRO A 270 5.83 -18.72 -3.22
C PRO A 270 5.66 -19.31 -1.82
N GLN A 271 6.44 -18.84 -0.84
CA GLN A 271 6.41 -19.34 0.54
C GLN A 271 5.17 -18.91 1.33
N ILE A 272 4.44 -17.87 0.90
CA ILE A 272 3.15 -17.51 1.50
C ILE A 272 1.96 -18.06 0.67
N ILE A 273 2.18 -18.37 -0.61
CA ILE A 273 1.18 -18.99 -1.50
C ILE A 273 0.98 -20.47 -1.14
N GLN A 274 2.09 -21.18 -0.97
CA GLN A 274 2.17 -22.58 -0.56
C GLN A 274 2.93 -22.66 0.78
N PRO A 275 2.31 -22.15 1.87
CA PRO A 275 2.98 -22.11 3.16
C PRO A 275 3.26 -23.52 3.67
N ASP A 276 4.43 -23.69 4.28
CA ASP A 276 4.65 -24.85 5.15
C ASP A 276 3.67 -24.84 6.32
N GLU A 277 3.54 -25.97 7.02
CA GLU A 277 2.61 -26.11 8.14
C GLU A 277 2.83 -25.02 9.20
N PHE A 278 4.10 -24.67 9.44
CA PHE A 278 4.48 -23.64 10.40
C PHE A 278 3.95 -22.26 9.98
N THR A 279 4.18 -21.84 8.74
CA THR A 279 3.72 -20.55 8.21
C THR A 279 2.19 -20.52 8.16
N ASN A 280 1.57 -21.60 7.73
CA ASN A 280 0.11 -21.70 7.66
C ASN A 280 -0.53 -21.53 9.05
N LYS A 281 -0.04 -22.27 10.05
CA LYS A 281 -0.55 -22.24 11.42
C LYS A 281 -0.36 -20.88 12.09
N ASN A 282 0.73 -20.18 11.78
CA ASN A 282 1.11 -18.98 12.51
C ASN A 282 0.78 -17.66 11.80
N LEU A 283 0.46 -17.64 10.50
CA LEU A 283 0.10 -16.39 9.78
C LEU A 283 -1.25 -16.45 9.09
N LEU A 284 -1.70 -17.63 8.65
CA LEU A 284 -2.94 -17.74 7.87
C LEU A 284 -4.16 -18.12 8.72
N GLN A 285 -3.95 -18.31 10.02
CA GLN A 285 -4.99 -18.56 11.02
C GLN A 285 -5.05 -17.39 12.00
N PRO A 286 -6.19 -17.19 12.71
CA PRO A 286 -6.22 -16.26 13.81
C PRO A 286 -5.14 -16.59 14.86
N ASN A 287 -4.51 -15.56 15.43
CA ASN A 287 -3.57 -15.74 16.53
C ASN A 287 -4.30 -16.14 17.83
N SER A 288 -3.57 -16.31 18.94
CA SER A 288 -4.14 -16.66 20.25
C SER A 288 -5.14 -15.65 20.81
N HIS A 289 -5.17 -14.44 20.25
CA HIS A 289 -6.07 -13.35 20.63
C HIS A 289 -7.24 -13.19 19.64
N GLY A 290 -7.34 -14.05 18.62
CA GLY A 290 -8.38 -14.01 17.59
C GLY A 290 -8.16 -12.95 16.50
N ASN A 291 -6.98 -12.32 16.48
CA ASN A 291 -6.59 -11.37 15.43
C ASN A 291 -6.17 -12.12 14.17
N ILE A 292 -6.45 -11.56 12.99
CA ILE A 292 -6.02 -12.07 11.69
C ILE A 292 -5.01 -11.12 11.06
N VAL A 293 -4.27 -11.58 10.06
CA VAL A 293 -3.55 -10.67 9.15
C VAL A 293 -4.59 -9.86 8.36
N ASN A 294 -4.58 -8.53 8.50
CA ASN A 294 -5.56 -7.66 7.85
C ASN A 294 -5.07 -7.08 6.53
N ILE A 295 -3.76 -6.88 6.41
CA ILE A 295 -3.12 -6.33 5.22
C ILE A 295 -1.94 -7.25 4.88
N LEU A 296 -1.91 -7.75 3.64
CA LEU A 296 -0.80 -8.52 3.10
C LEU A 296 0.03 -7.62 2.16
N SER A 297 1.08 -7.01 2.68
CA SER A 297 1.96 -6.09 1.94
C SER A 297 3.15 -6.83 1.35
N VAL A 298 3.25 -6.84 0.01
CA VAL A 298 4.24 -7.61 -0.74
C VAL A 298 4.90 -6.79 -1.84
N ASP A 299 6.12 -7.17 -2.19
CA ASP A 299 6.76 -6.75 -3.44
C ASP A 299 6.26 -7.65 -4.58
N TYR A 300 6.10 -7.05 -5.76
CA TYR A 300 5.68 -7.67 -7.01
C TYR A 300 4.37 -8.45 -6.82
N VAL A 301 3.35 -7.74 -6.33
CA VAL A 301 2.02 -8.27 -6.10
C VAL A 301 1.43 -8.84 -7.39
N ASP A 302 0.76 -9.99 -7.27
CA ASP A 302 0.00 -10.63 -8.35
C ASP A 302 -1.30 -11.22 -7.76
N SER A 303 -2.10 -11.84 -8.63
CA SER A 303 -3.40 -12.47 -8.37
C SER A 303 -3.41 -13.40 -7.15
N TRP A 304 -2.30 -14.10 -6.89
CA TRP A 304 -2.16 -15.00 -5.73
C TRP A 304 -2.35 -14.29 -4.38
N ALA A 305 -2.08 -12.98 -4.29
CA ALA A 305 -2.19 -12.26 -3.02
C ALA A 305 -3.64 -12.21 -2.52
N LEU A 306 -4.60 -12.11 -3.44
CA LEU A 306 -6.02 -12.18 -3.11
C LEU A 306 -6.42 -13.59 -2.65
N GLU A 307 -5.86 -14.64 -3.25
CA GLU A 307 -6.10 -16.03 -2.82
C GLU A 307 -5.60 -16.28 -1.38
N VAL A 308 -4.44 -15.72 -1.02
CA VAL A 308 -3.92 -15.81 0.36
C VAL A 308 -4.85 -15.07 1.33
N CYS A 309 -5.29 -13.86 0.98
CA CYS A 309 -6.24 -13.12 1.80
C CYS A 309 -7.61 -13.81 1.94
N GLU A 310 -8.06 -14.52 0.91
CA GLU A 310 -9.27 -15.34 0.99
C GLU A 310 -9.12 -16.48 2.01
N LYS A 311 -7.98 -17.18 2.00
CA LYS A 311 -7.69 -18.23 3.00
C LYS A 311 -7.72 -17.68 4.43
N ILE A 312 -7.11 -16.51 4.66
CA ILE A 312 -7.15 -15.81 5.95
C ILE A 312 -8.58 -15.40 6.32
N PHE A 313 -9.34 -14.88 5.37
CA PHE A 313 -10.73 -14.47 5.63
C PHE A 313 -11.61 -15.63 6.08
N TYR A 314 -11.46 -16.81 5.49
CA TYR A 314 -12.25 -17.98 5.86
C TYR A 314 -11.73 -18.75 7.08
N SER A 315 -10.49 -18.52 7.53
CA SER A 315 -9.97 -19.18 8.75
C SER A 315 -10.58 -18.65 10.06
N LYS A 316 -11.26 -17.50 10.02
CA LYS A 316 -11.99 -16.94 11.16
C LYS A 316 -13.40 -17.56 11.36
N LYS A 317 -13.90 -18.35 10.41
CA LYS A 317 -15.25 -18.95 10.47
C LYS A 317 -15.26 -20.31 11.14
#